data_AF-A0A7W0LJW0-F1
#
_entry.id   AF-A0A7W0LJW0-F1
#
_cell.length_a   1.000
_cell.length_b   1.000
_cell.length_c   1.000
_cell.angle_alpha   90.00
_cell.angle_beta   90.00
_cell.angle_gamma   90.00
#
_symmetry.space_group_name_H-M   'P 1'
#
loop_
_entity.id
_entity.type
_entity.pdbx_description
1 polymer ?
#
loop_
_entity_poly.entity_id
_entity_poly.type
_entity_poly.pdbx_seq_one_letter_code
_entity_poly.pdbx_strand_id
1 'polypeptide(L)' 'MRSVRLDPDLDDLVRRAAAQEGSSVSEFLRLAAVERAQRIVDRRDQLTDVIGAVRSAGGTAARTGSAFSDLLEDRKP' A
#
# COMPACT_ATOMS: atom_id res chain seq x y z
N MET A 1 10.50 2.21 20.24
CA MET A 1 9.18 2.68 19.76
C MET A 1 9.35 4.06 19.15
N ARG A 2 8.73 4.34 18.00
CA ARG A 2 8.66 5.70 17.44
C ARG A 2 7.49 6.43 18.10
N SER A 3 7.69 7.68 18.53
CA SER A 3 6.60 8.51 19.05
C SER A 3 5.90 9.25 17.92
N VAL A 4 4.57 9.16 17.85
CA VAL A 4 3.75 9.97 16.95
C VAL A 4 3.13 11.09 17.77
N ARG A 5 3.24 12.33 17.30
CA ARG A 5 2.54 13.46 17.90
C ARG A 5 1.20 13.63 17.22
N LEU A 6 0.15 13.60 18.02
CA LEU A 6 -1.20 13.96 17.59
C LEU A 6 -1.46 15.39 18.03
N ASP A 7 -2.17 16.14 17.20
CA ASP A 7 -2.78 17.38 17.66
C ASP A 7 -3.84 17.06 18.74
N PRO A 8 -4.18 18.03 19.61
CA PRO A 8 -5.08 17.79 20.73
C PRO A 8 -6.45 17.25 20.33
N ASP A 9 -7.01 17.76 19.23
CA ASP A 9 -8.34 17.36 18.76
C ASP A 9 -8.34 15.91 18.28
N LEU A 10 -7.27 15.49 17.59
CA LEU A 10 -7.08 14.11 17.18
C LEU A 10 -6.81 13.17 18.36
N ASP A 11 -6.06 13.60 19.38
CA ASP A 11 -5.84 12.79 20.59
C ASP A 11 -7.16 12.50 21.30
N ASP A 12 -8.02 13.51 21.47
CA ASP A 12 -9.34 13.38 22.08
C ASP A 12 -10.29 12.49 21.26
N LEU A 13 -10.22 12.59 19.93
CA LEU A 13 -10.99 11.72 19.05
C LEU A 13 -10.54 10.25 19.20
N VAL A 14 -9.22 10.00 19.15
CA VAL A 14 -8.63 8.67 19.27
C VAL A 14 -8.95 8.04 20.62
N ARG A 15 -8.87 8.80 21.72
CA ARG A 15 -9.23 8.32 23.06
C ARG A 15 -10.68 7.85 23.14
N ARG A 16 -11.61 8.66 22.60
CA ARG A 16 -13.03 8.30 22.58
C ARG A 16 -13.30 7.06 21.73
N ALA A 17 -12.67 6.97 20.55
CA ALA A 17 -12.81 5.81 19.68
C ALA A 17 -12.27 4.53 20.33
N ALA A 18 -11.08 4.58 20.91
CA ALA A 18 -10.48 3.45 21.62
C ALA A 18 -11.35 3.01 22.81
N ALA A 19 -11.87 3.96 23.59
CA ALA A 19 -12.79 3.66 24.70
C ALA A 19 -14.08 3.01 24.22
N GLN A 20 -14.66 3.45 23.10
CA GLN A 20 -15.87 2.86 22.52
C GLN A 20 -15.64 1.43 22.02
N GLU A 21 -14.43 1.13 21.53
CA GLU A 21 -14.02 -0.21 21.09
C GLU A 21 -13.57 -1.10 22.27
N GLY A 22 -13.38 -0.53 23.46
CA GLY A 22 -12.88 -1.25 24.64
C GLY A 22 -11.38 -1.60 24.56
N SER A 23 -10.62 -0.88 23.72
CA SER A 23 -9.19 -1.11 23.52
C SER A 23 -8.33 0.02 24.11
N SER A 24 -7.03 -0.24 24.27
CA SER A 24 -6.10 0.82 24.65
C SER A 24 -5.80 1.74 23.47
N VAL A 25 -5.49 3.02 23.73
CA VAL A 25 -5.11 4.00 22.68
C VAL A 25 -3.97 3.48 21.80
N SER A 26 -2.94 2.88 22.41
CA SER A 26 -1.81 2.31 21.68
C SER A 26 -2.21 1.16 20.76
N GLU A 27 -3.14 0.32 21.20
CA GLU A 27 -3.65 -0.79 20.41
C GLU A 27 -4.53 -0.31 19.26
N PHE A 28 -5.43 0.62 19.53
CA PHE A 28 -6.27 1.27 18.52
C PHE A 28 -5.42 1.88 17.40
N LEU A 29 -4.40 2.68 17.76
CA LEU A 29 -3.49 3.29 16.80
C LEU A 29 -2.68 2.25 16.02
N ARG A 30 -2.24 1.18 16.69
CA ARG A 30 -1.51 0.08 16.03
C ARG A 30 -2.38 -0.58 14.97
N LEU A 31 -3.62 -0.91 15.29
CA LEU A 31 -4.56 -1.55 14.36
C LEU A 31 -4.90 -0.61 13.20
N ALA A 32 -5.21 0.65 13.48
CA ALA A 32 -5.48 1.65 12.45
C ALA A 32 -4.30 1.83 11.48
N ALA A 33 -3.07 1.83 11.99
CA ALA A 33 -1.86 1.90 11.17
C ALA A 33 -1.69 0.67 10.28
N VAL A 34 -1.89 -0.54 10.83
CA VAL A 34 -1.83 -1.79 10.06
C VAL A 34 -2.89 -1.78 8.95
N GLU A 35 -4.14 -1.50 9.29
CA GLU A 35 -5.24 -1.51 8.33
C GLU A 35 -5.01 -0.50 7.19
N ARG A 36 -4.52 0.71 7.52
CA ARG A 36 -4.23 1.74 6.52
C ARG A 36 -3.06 1.33 5.62
N ALA A 37 -1.99 0.77 6.20
CA ALA A 37 -0.82 0.32 5.46
C ALA A 37 -1.17 -0.84 4.52
N GLN A 38 -1.89 -1.84 5.02
CA GLN A 38 -2.35 -3.01 4.26
C GLN A 38 -3.15 -2.56 3.03
N ARG A 39 -4.15 -1.68 3.21
CA ARG A 39 -4.95 -1.13 2.10
C ARG A 39 -4.12 -0.42 1.03
N ILE A 40 -2.98 0.17 1.37
CA ILE A 40 -2.10 0.84 0.40
C ILE A 40 -1.22 -0.19 -0.32
N VAL A 41 -0.68 -1.16 0.41
CA VAL A 41 0.14 -2.24 -0.16
C VAL A 41 -0.69 -3.09 -1.12
N ASP A 42 -1.86 -3.57 -0.69
CA ASP A 42 -2.72 -4.44 -1.51
C ASP A 42 -3.19 -3.75 -2.81
N ARG A 43 -3.44 -2.43 -2.76
CA ARG A 43 -3.78 -1.64 -3.97
C ARG A 43 -2.63 -1.54 -4.95
N ARG A 44 -1.38 -1.50 -4.46
CA ARG A 44 -0.20 -1.46 -5.32
C ARG A 44 -0.02 -2.79 -6.05
N ASP A 45 -0.28 -3.89 -5.37
CA ASP A 45 -0.15 -5.23 -5.95
C ASP A 45 -1.20 -5.45 -7.06
N GLN A 46 -2.44 -5.00 -6.85
CA GLN A 46 -3.50 -5.07 -7.87
C GLN A 46 -3.20 -4.23 -9.13
N LEU A 47 -2.59 -3.05 -8.99
CA LEU A 47 -2.21 -2.22 -10.15
C LEU A 47 -1.03 -2.81 -10.92
N THR A 48 -0.17 -3.57 -10.26
CA THR A 48 0.96 -4.26 -10.90
C THR A 48 0.46 -5.34 -11.85
N ASP A 49 -0.62 -6.05 -11.48
CA ASP A 49 -1.27 -7.04 -12.36
C ASP A 49 -2.00 -6.40 -13.56
N VAL A 50 -2.66 -5.25 -13.36
CA VAL A 50 -3.45 -4.59 -14.42
C VAL A 50 -2.57 -3.96 -15.50
N ILE A 51 -1.40 -3.42 -15.15
CA ILE A 51 -0.45 -2.89 -16.15
C ILE A 51 0.20 -4.03 -16.96
N GLY A 52 0.23 -5.27 -16.44
CA GLY A 52 0.68 -6.46 -17.17
C GLY A 52 -0.34 -7.07 -18.14
N ALA A 53 -1.62 -6.67 -18.08
CA ALA A 53 -2.72 -7.36 -18.77
C ALA A 53 -3.16 -6.70 -20.10
N VAL A 54 -2.49 -5.65 -20.58
CA VAL A 54 -2.81 -5.05 -21.89
C VAL A 54 -2.13 -5.83 -23.02
N ARG A 55 -2.74 -6.98 -23.32
CA ARG A 55 -2.89 -7.67 -24.61
C ARG A 55 -1.73 -7.62 -25.62
N SER A 56 -1.05 -8.76 -25.78
CA SER A 56 -0.66 -9.26 -27.10
C SER A 56 -0.88 -10.77 -27.19
N ALA A 57 -1.46 -11.21 -28.31
CA ALA A 57 -1.71 -12.61 -28.60
C ALA A 57 -0.37 -13.34 -28.79
N GLY A 58 0.07 -14.11 -27.80
CA GLY A 58 1.32 -14.87 -27.93
C GLY A 58 1.90 -15.54 -26.68
N GLY A 59 1.35 -15.31 -25.47
CA GLY A 59 1.76 -16.07 -24.28
C GLY A 59 1.85 -15.23 -23.00
N THR A 60 1.76 -15.89 -21.86
CA THR A 60 1.87 -15.30 -20.53
C THR A 60 3.35 -15.12 -20.18
N ALA A 61 3.87 -13.89 -20.29
CA ALA A 61 5.17 -13.55 -19.76
C ALA A 61 5.00 -12.92 -18.37
N ALA A 62 5.42 -13.62 -17.31
CA ALA A 62 5.75 -12.96 -16.06
C ALA A 62 7.04 -12.15 -16.27
N ARG A 63 7.12 -10.93 -15.71
CA ARG A 63 8.26 -9.99 -15.82
C ARG A 63 8.43 -9.25 -17.16
N THR A 64 7.35 -8.73 -17.73
CA THR A 64 7.40 -7.88 -18.93
C THR A 64 8.09 -6.53 -18.72
N GLY A 65 8.14 -6.01 -17.48
CA GLY A 65 8.76 -4.71 -17.19
C GLY A 65 10.29 -4.67 -17.39
N SER A 66 11.00 -5.74 -17.00
CA SER A 66 12.44 -5.84 -17.27
C SER A 66 12.70 -6.10 -18.74
N ALA A 67 11.95 -7.03 -19.34
CA ALA A 67 12.09 -7.35 -20.77
C ALA A 67 11.79 -6.13 -21.69
N PHE A 68 10.88 -5.25 -21.30
CA PHE A 68 10.59 -4.01 -22.03
C PHE A 68 11.69 -2.96 -21.85
N SER A 69 12.31 -2.88 -20.68
CA SER A 69 13.46 -2.00 -20.44
C SER A 69 14.67 -2.45 -21.27
N ASP A 70 14.93 -3.75 -21.31
CA ASP A 70 16.02 -4.33 -22.11
C ASP A 70 15.83 -4.07 -23.61
N LEU A 71 14.59 -4.19 -24.13
CA LEU A 71 14.26 -3.88 -25.53
C LEU A 71 14.36 -2.39 -25.88
N LEU A 72 14.20 -1.49 -24.91
CA LEU A 72 14.38 -0.05 -25.12
C LEU A 72 15.85 0.36 -25.08
N GLU A 73 16.70 -0.36 -24.35
CA GLU A 73 18.15 -0.15 -24.36
C GLU A 73 18.78 -0.61 -25.68
N ASP A 74 18.31 -1.71 -26.25
CA ASP A 74 18.73 -2.20 -27.57
C ASP A 74 18.25 -1.31 -28.75
N ARG A 75 17.32 -0.37 -28.48
CA ARG A 75 16.80 0.59 -29.48
C ARG A 75 17.22 2.03 -29.18
N LYS A 76 18.46 2.24 -28.75
CA LYS A 76 19.13 3.54 -28.93
C LYS A 76 19.89 3.53 -30.27
N PRO A 77 19.76 4.58 -31.10
CA PRO A 77 20.60 4.75 -32.29
C PRO A 77 22.08 4.96 -31.91
#